data_AF-A0A349PMP9-F1
#
_entry.id   AF-A0A349PMP9-F1
#
_cell.length_a   1.000
_cell.length_b   1.000
_cell.length_c   1.000
_cell.angle_alpha   90.00
_cell.angle_beta   90.00
_cell.angle_gamma   90.00
#
_symmetry.space_group_name_H-M   'P 1'
#
loop_
_entity.id
_entity.type
_entity.pdbx_description
1 polymer ?
#
loop_
_entity_poly.entity_id
_entity_poly.type
_entity_poly.pdbx_seq_one_letter_code
_entity_poly.pdbx_strand_id
1 'polypeptide(L)'
;MESSVLTLGKQICEVITHDKIITPKISEQERVNRLLDAINSTRTKINKMSSNVSKLDELFTKLSWLELANSEEEILIKKVIAQAKKYHTNSLKNYILLKNTLFKDGICKIEIEDYKNALDDFEDTVLEIEQIFFVLRKDDEFNSLLNSI
;
A
#
# COMPACT_ATOMS: atom_id res chain seq x y z
N MET A 1 12.96 59.69 23.83
CA MET A 1 13.27 58.92 25.04
C MET A 1 13.89 57.61 24.59
N GLU A 2 15.21 57.53 24.63
CA GLU A 2 15.98 56.39 24.15
C GLU A 2 15.76 55.19 25.08
N SER A 3 15.21 54.11 24.54
CA SER A 3 15.16 52.82 25.24
C SER A 3 16.58 52.32 25.43
N SER A 4 17.13 52.43 26.65
CA SER A 4 18.47 51.94 26.94
C SER A 4 18.58 50.43 26.69
N VAL A 5 19.78 49.98 26.32
CA VAL A 5 20.11 48.54 26.17
C VAL A 5 19.69 47.73 27.40
N LEU A 6 19.76 48.35 28.58
CA LEU A 6 19.37 47.76 29.86
C LEU A 6 17.86 47.51 29.96
N THR A 7 17.05 48.39 29.38
CA THR A 7 15.59 48.29 29.34
C THR A 7 15.14 47.22 28.37
N LEU A 8 15.71 47.23 27.16
CA LEU A 8 15.44 46.20 26.14
C LEU A 8 15.94 44.82 26.59
N GLY A 9 17.10 44.75 27.23
CA GLY A 9 17.66 43.50 27.78
C GLY A 9 16.76 42.89 28.86
N LYS A 10 16.16 43.70 29.74
CA LYS A 10 15.19 43.23 30.74
C LYS A 10 13.92 42.70 30.08
N GLN A 11 13.37 43.40 29.10
CA GLN A 11 12.18 42.96 28.37
C GLN A 11 12.41 41.65 27.61
N ILE A 12 13.58 41.48 26.99
CA ILE A 12 13.95 40.23 26.31
C ILE A 12 14.04 39.08 27.33
N CYS A 13 14.72 39.29 28.46
CA CYS A 13 14.80 38.28 29.52
C CYS A 13 13.42 37.93 30.10
N GLU A 14 12.53 38.91 30.26
CA GLU A 14 11.15 38.69 30.72
C GLU A 14 10.35 37.87 29.71
N VAL A 15 10.44 38.18 28.41
CA VAL A 15 9.76 37.39 27.36
C VAL A 15 10.29 35.96 27.34
N ILE A 16 11.61 35.76 27.36
CA ILE A 16 12.22 34.41 27.37
C ILE A 16 11.83 33.61 28.61
N THR A 17 11.71 34.26 29.78
CA THR A 17 11.33 33.56 31.02
C THR A 17 9.83 33.27 31.12
N HIS A 18 8.98 34.06 30.47
CA HIS A 18 7.55 33.79 30.34
C HIS A 18 7.25 32.73 29.27
N ASP A 19 8.10 32.60 28.25
CA ASP A 19 8.10 31.51 27.26
C ASP A 19 8.75 30.22 27.80
N LYS A 20 8.50 29.86 29.07
CA LYS A 20 8.76 28.49 29.52
C LYS A 20 7.94 27.57 28.63
N ILE A 21 8.61 26.80 27.78
CA ILE A 21 8.02 25.75 26.95
C ILE A 21 7.16 24.88 27.88
N ILE A 22 5.84 25.03 27.79
CA ILE A 22 4.90 24.18 28.50
C ILE A 22 4.93 22.86 27.73
N THR A 23 5.86 21.97 28.08
CA THR A 23 5.75 20.56 27.74
C THR A 23 4.61 20.00 28.60
N PRO A 24 3.43 19.67 28.03
CA PRO A 24 2.39 19.01 28.80
C PRO A 24 3.01 17.74 29.42
N LYS A 25 2.77 17.53 30.71
CA LYS A 25 3.26 16.34 31.43
C LYS A 25 2.41 15.14 31.00
N ILE A 26 2.68 14.64 29.80
CA ILE A 26 2.08 13.42 29.28
C ILE A 26 2.60 12.29 30.16
N SER A 27 1.71 11.51 30.77
CA SER A 27 2.13 10.37 31.58
C SER A 27 2.82 9.32 30.69
N GLU A 28 3.71 8.51 31.26
CA GLU A 28 4.30 7.38 30.52
C GLU A 28 3.21 6.46 29.95
N GLN A 29 2.10 6.28 30.68
CA GLN A 29 0.96 5.50 30.22
C GLN A 29 0.32 6.10 28.96
N GLU A 30 0.13 7.42 28.91
CA GLU A 30 -0.43 8.10 27.74
C GLU A 30 0.54 8.06 26.54
N ARG A 31 1.86 8.09 26.78
CA ARG A 31 2.87 7.89 25.72
C ARG A 31 2.80 6.47 25.14
N VAL A 32 2.69 5.46 26.00
CA VAL A 32 2.56 4.05 25.60
C VAL A 32 1.26 3.83 24.81
N ASN A 33 0.14 4.37 25.28
CA ASN A 33 -1.15 4.26 24.58
C ASN A 33 -1.07 4.82 23.16
N ARG A 34 -0.50 6.02 22.99
CA ARG A 34 -0.34 6.62 21.65
C ARG A 34 0.54 5.77 20.72
N LEU A 35 1.57 5.14 21.25
CA LEU A 35 2.41 4.23 20.48
C LEU A 35 1.61 2.99 20.05
N LEU A 36 0.86 2.37 20.96
CA LEU A 36 0.02 1.22 20.65
C LEU A 36 -1.07 1.57 19.62
N ASP A 37 -1.67 2.75 19.72
CA ASP A 37 -2.65 3.25 18.76
C ASP A 37 -2.03 3.46 17.38
N ALA A 38 -0.81 4.00 17.32
CA ALA A 38 -0.08 4.16 16.06
C ALA A 38 0.25 2.79 15.41
N ILE A 39 0.65 1.81 16.21
CA ILE A 39 0.89 0.44 15.74
C ILE A 39 -0.41 -0.19 15.23
N ASN A 40 -1.51 -0.07 15.96
CA ASN A 40 -2.82 -0.60 15.57
C ASN A 40 -3.36 0.07 14.29
N SER A 41 -3.17 1.38 14.15
CA SER A 41 -3.52 2.11 12.93
C SER A 41 -2.70 1.60 11.74
N THR A 42 -1.40 1.40 11.93
CA THR A 42 -0.50 0.87 10.91
C THR A 42 -0.89 -0.54 10.48
N ARG A 43 -1.15 -1.44 11.44
CA ARG A 43 -1.70 -2.78 11.18
C ARG A 43 -2.94 -2.73 10.31
N THR A 44 -3.91 -1.90 10.68
CA THR A 44 -5.17 -1.77 9.94
C THR A 44 -4.96 -1.29 8.51
N LYS A 45 -4.01 -0.38 8.29
CA LYS A 45 -3.66 0.10 6.94
C LYS A 45 -3.04 -1.01 6.10
N ILE A 46 -2.12 -1.79 6.64
CA ILE A 46 -1.49 -2.91 5.93
C ILE A 46 -2.53 -3.96 5.56
N ASN A 47 -3.42 -4.33 6.49
CA ASN A 47 -4.51 -5.26 6.22
C ASN A 47 -5.46 -4.76 5.13
N LYS A 48 -5.76 -3.45 5.12
CA LYS A 48 -6.56 -2.85 4.06
C LYS A 48 -5.85 -2.90 2.69
N MET A 49 -4.52 -2.71 2.67
CA MET A 49 -3.73 -2.85 1.46
C MET A 49 -3.79 -4.29 0.93
N SER A 50 -3.56 -5.29 1.79
CA SER A 50 -3.67 -6.70 1.43
C SER A 50 -5.06 -7.06 0.90
N SER A 51 -6.13 -6.68 1.63
CA SER A 51 -7.51 -6.91 1.18
C SER A 51 -7.83 -6.27 -0.17
N ASN A 52 -7.27 -5.10 -0.48
CA ASN A 52 -7.46 -4.47 -1.79
C ASN A 52 -6.76 -5.25 -2.90
N VAL A 53 -5.57 -5.80 -2.65
CA VAL A 53 -4.87 -6.66 -3.61
C VAL A 53 -5.67 -7.93 -3.87
N SER A 54 -6.15 -8.61 -2.82
CA SER A 54 -6.99 -9.82 -2.99
C SER A 54 -8.29 -9.53 -3.76
N LYS A 55 -8.89 -8.36 -3.59
CA LYS A 55 -10.05 -7.96 -4.41
C LYS A 55 -9.70 -7.77 -5.87
N LEU A 56 -8.53 -7.21 -6.17
CA LEU A 56 -8.06 -7.11 -7.55
C LEU A 56 -7.82 -8.49 -8.14
N ASP A 57 -7.20 -9.38 -7.37
CA ASP A 57 -6.99 -10.77 -7.75
C ASP A 57 -8.30 -11.50 -8.08
N GLU A 58 -9.32 -11.39 -7.23
CA GLU A 58 -10.66 -11.95 -7.51
C GLU A 58 -11.30 -11.37 -8.78
N LEU A 59 -11.12 -10.07 -9.04
CA LEU A 59 -11.64 -9.41 -10.25
C LEU A 59 -10.92 -9.89 -11.52
N PHE A 60 -9.60 -10.08 -11.43
CA PHE A 60 -8.80 -10.66 -12.49
C PHE A 60 -9.22 -12.12 -12.73
N THR A 61 -9.36 -12.93 -11.69
CA THR A 61 -9.89 -14.29 -11.81
C THR A 61 -11.25 -14.32 -12.51
N LYS A 62 -12.16 -13.38 -12.20
CA LYS A 62 -13.44 -13.28 -12.91
C LYS A 62 -13.28 -12.87 -14.38
N LEU A 63 -12.34 -11.96 -14.66
CA LEU A 63 -12.04 -11.51 -16.02
C LEU A 63 -11.55 -12.67 -16.89
N SER A 64 -10.83 -13.65 -16.35
CA SER A 64 -10.31 -14.80 -17.12
C SER A 64 -11.40 -15.69 -17.73
N TRP A 65 -12.63 -15.66 -17.20
CA TRP A 65 -13.78 -16.41 -17.70
C TRP A 65 -14.55 -15.69 -18.81
N LEU A 66 -14.26 -14.42 -19.08
CA LEU A 66 -15.00 -13.63 -20.08
C LEU A 66 -14.42 -13.83 -21.47
N GLU A 67 -15.28 -13.91 -22.49
CA GLU A 67 -14.87 -13.88 -23.90
C GLU A 67 -14.68 -12.45 -24.39
N LEU A 68 -13.79 -12.26 -25.37
CA LEU A 68 -13.64 -10.97 -26.05
C LEU A 68 -14.51 -10.94 -27.30
N ALA A 69 -15.39 -9.95 -27.39
CA ALA A 69 -16.28 -9.79 -28.53
C ALA A 69 -15.67 -8.96 -29.66
N ASN A 70 -14.71 -8.07 -29.35
CA ASN A 70 -14.17 -7.12 -30.32
C ASN A 70 -12.73 -6.66 -29.99
N SER A 71 -12.13 -5.92 -30.93
CA SER A 71 -10.77 -5.38 -30.80
C SER A 71 -10.64 -4.25 -29.77
N GLU A 72 -11.72 -3.54 -29.44
CA GLU A 72 -11.69 -2.49 -28.42
C GLU A 72 -11.52 -3.10 -27.02
N GLU A 73 -12.21 -4.21 -26.75
CA GLU A 73 -12.07 -4.99 -25.52
C GLU A 73 -10.66 -5.59 -25.40
N GLU A 74 -10.08 -6.07 -26.50
CA GLU A 74 -8.69 -6.53 -26.54
C GLU A 74 -7.71 -5.40 -26.13
N ILE A 75 -7.90 -4.19 -26.65
CA ILE A 75 -7.10 -3.01 -26.29
C ILE A 75 -7.31 -2.64 -24.82
N LEU A 76 -8.53 -2.74 -24.32
CA LEU A 76 -8.85 -2.45 -22.93
C LEU A 76 -8.16 -3.43 -21.99
N ILE A 77 -8.21 -4.74 -22.26
CA ILE A 77 -7.51 -5.74 -21.45
C ILE A 77 -6.01 -5.49 -21.42
N LYS A 78 -5.37 -5.17 -22.55
CA LYS A 78 -3.94 -4.81 -22.58
C LYS A 78 -3.63 -3.62 -21.66
N LYS A 79 -4.48 -2.59 -21.67
CA LYS A 79 -4.34 -1.43 -20.77
C LYS A 79 -4.51 -1.82 -19.31
N VAL A 80 -5.50 -2.65 -18.99
CA VAL A 80 -5.79 -3.12 -17.63
C VAL A 80 -4.62 -3.94 -17.08
N ILE A 81 -4.08 -4.88 -17.85
CA ILE A 81 -2.90 -5.68 -17.47
C ILE A 81 -1.69 -4.76 -17.25
N ALA A 82 -1.44 -3.80 -18.14
CA ALA A 82 -0.33 -2.86 -17.99
C ALA A 82 -0.46 -2.01 -16.71
N GLN A 83 -1.68 -1.57 -16.38
CA GLN A 83 -1.96 -0.86 -15.13
C GLN A 83 -1.76 -1.76 -13.91
N ALA A 84 -2.21 -3.02 -13.96
CA ALA A 84 -2.02 -3.99 -12.89
C ALA A 84 -0.54 -4.29 -12.61
N LYS A 85 0.28 -4.52 -13.65
CA LYS A 85 1.73 -4.71 -13.51
C LYS A 85 2.41 -3.50 -12.87
N LYS A 86 2.00 -2.28 -13.26
CA LYS A 86 2.49 -1.04 -12.65
C LYS A 86 2.07 -0.91 -11.19
N TYR A 87 0.82 -1.26 -10.87
CA TYR A 87 0.32 -1.30 -9.51
C TYR A 87 1.11 -2.30 -8.66
N HIS A 88 1.29 -3.54 -9.14
CA HIS A 88 2.11 -4.57 -8.48
C HIS A 88 3.52 -4.06 -8.17
N THR A 89 4.20 -3.49 -9.17
CA THR A 89 5.56 -2.93 -9.01
C THR A 89 5.63 -1.87 -7.90
N ASN A 90 4.65 -0.96 -7.84
CA ASN A 90 4.62 0.08 -6.81
C ASN A 90 4.29 -0.48 -5.43
N SER A 91 3.37 -1.44 -5.36
CA SER A 91 3.01 -2.15 -4.14
C SER A 91 4.18 -2.97 -3.58
N LEU A 92 4.96 -3.62 -4.44
CA LEU A 92 6.16 -4.36 -4.04
C LEU A 92 7.23 -3.43 -3.44
N LYS A 93 7.41 -2.22 -3.99
CA LYS A 93 8.29 -1.21 -3.39
C LYS A 93 7.81 -0.80 -2.00
N ASN A 94 6.51 -0.63 -1.82
CA ASN A 94 5.92 -0.33 -0.51
C ASN A 94 6.14 -1.49 0.47
N TYR A 95 5.97 -2.74 0.04
CA TYR A 95 6.30 -3.92 0.84
C TYR A 95 7.76 -3.90 1.30
N ILE A 96 8.71 -3.65 0.39
CA ILE A 96 10.14 -3.61 0.73
C ILE A 96 10.42 -2.52 1.79
N LEU A 97 9.78 -1.35 1.66
CA LEU A 97 9.90 -0.29 2.67
C LEU A 97 9.36 -0.74 4.04
N LEU A 98 8.17 -1.35 4.08
CA LEU A 98 7.57 -1.87 5.30
C LEU A 98 8.45 -2.97 5.94
N LYS A 99 8.99 -3.87 5.13
CA LYS A 99 9.91 -4.92 5.56
C LYS A 99 11.21 -4.34 6.13
N ASN A 100 11.75 -3.30 5.53
CA ASN A 100 13.01 -2.70 5.98
C ASN A 100 12.87 -1.82 7.20
N THR A 101 11.67 -1.33 7.50
CA THR A 101 11.38 -0.46 8.63
C THR A 101 10.74 -1.25 9.77
N LEU A 102 9.48 -1.64 9.62
CA LEU A 102 8.66 -2.22 10.69
C LEU A 102 9.00 -3.68 10.99
N PHE A 103 9.26 -4.49 9.96
CA PHE A 103 9.46 -5.93 10.14
C PHE A 103 10.74 -6.23 10.94
N LYS A 104 11.82 -5.44 10.72
CA LYS A 104 13.07 -5.56 11.49
C LYS A 104 12.85 -5.30 12.97
N ASP A 105 11.94 -4.37 13.29
CA ASP A 105 11.61 -4.00 14.67
C ASP A 105 10.56 -4.93 15.31
N GLY A 106 10.13 -5.98 14.62
CA GLY A 106 9.11 -6.91 15.15
C GLY A 106 7.68 -6.40 15.03
N ILE A 107 7.45 -5.30 14.33
CA ILE A 107 6.15 -4.64 14.23
C ILE A 107 5.40 -5.14 12.98
N CYS A 108 4.15 -5.56 13.17
CA CYS A 108 3.22 -5.98 12.10
C CYS A 108 3.80 -7.05 11.14
N LYS A 109 4.60 -8.00 11.65
CA LYS A 109 5.29 -8.99 10.81
C LYS A 109 4.33 -9.85 9.98
N ILE A 110 3.30 -10.38 10.62
CA ILE A 110 2.31 -11.26 9.99
C ILE A 110 1.58 -10.49 8.88
N GLU A 111 1.13 -9.28 9.18
CA GLU A 111 0.37 -8.47 8.21
C GLU A 111 1.23 -8.05 7.01
N ILE A 112 2.53 -7.84 7.21
CA ILE A 112 3.49 -7.55 6.13
C ILE A 112 3.73 -8.81 5.27
N GLU A 113 3.77 -10.00 5.87
CA GLU A 113 3.88 -11.28 5.15
C GLU A 113 2.60 -11.57 4.35
N ASP A 114 1.43 -11.43 4.96
CA ASP A 114 0.14 -11.59 4.29
C ASP A 114 -0.01 -10.63 3.11
N TYR A 115 0.48 -9.40 3.26
CA TYR A 115 0.52 -8.44 2.15
C TYR A 115 1.42 -8.90 1.00
N LYS A 116 2.56 -9.56 1.30
CA LYS A 116 3.44 -10.10 0.26
C LYS A 116 2.79 -11.26 -0.47
N ASN A 117 2.18 -12.18 0.28
CA ASN A 117 1.50 -13.34 -0.31
C ASN A 117 0.40 -12.88 -1.27
N ALA A 118 -0.44 -11.92 -0.84
CA ALA A 118 -1.47 -11.36 -1.72
C ALA A 118 -0.89 -10.71 -2.98
N LEU A 119 0.29 -10.08 -2.91
CA LEU A 119 0.94 -9.49 -4.08
C LEU A 119 1.45 -10.55 -5.05
N ASP A 120 1.96 -11.67 -4.54
CA ASP A 120 2.45 -12.78 -5.35
C ASP A 120 1.30 -13.47 -6.07
N ASP A 121 0.23 -13.81 -5.35
CA ASP A 121 -0.99 -14.38 -5.93
C ASP A 121 -1.54 -13.47 -7.04
N PHE A 122 -1.58 -12.15 -6.80
CA PHE A 122 -2.04 -11.19 -7.79
C PHE A 122 -1.12 -11.09 -9.03
N GLU A 123 0.20 -11.18 -8.85
CA GLU A 123 1.14 -11.18 -9.98
C GLU A 123 0.91 -12.40 -10.87
N ASP A 124 0.76 -13.58 -10.27
CA ASP A 124 0.49 -14.82 -10.98
C ASP A 124 -0.82 -14.73 -11.77
N THR A 125 -1.92 -14.28 -11.16
CA THR A 125 -3.21 -14.13 -11.85
C THR A 125 -3.13 -13.13 -13.02
N VAL A 126 -2.37 -12.04 -12.87
CA VAL A 126 -2.17 -11.07 -13.96
C VAL A 126 -1.42 -11.70 -15.13
N LEU A 127 -0.41 -12.53 -14.86
CA LEU A 127 0.33 -13.27 -15.88
C LEU A 127 -0.55 -14.32 -16.56
N GLU A 128 -1.35 -15.06 -15.80
CA GLU A 128 -2.28 -16.05 -16.34
C GLU A 128 -3.30 -15.43 -17.30
N ILE A 129 -3.90 -14.30 -16.95
CA ILE A 129 -4.81 -13.59 -17.86
C ILE A 129 -4.13 -13.19 -19.15
N GLU A 130 -2.90 -12.67 -19.07
CA GLU A 130 -2.15 -12.31 -20.26
C GLU A 130 -1.93 -13.53 -21.17
N GLN A 131 -1.61 -14.68 -20.59
CA GLN A 131 -1.47 -15.95 -21.33
C GLN A 131 -2.80 -16.41 -21.94
N ILE A 132 -3.89 -16.41 -21.15
CA ILE A 132 -5.22 -16.85 -21.60
C ILE A 132 -5.67 -16.04 -22.81
N PHE A 133 -5.65 -14.71 -22.71
CA PHE A 133 -6.20 -13.84 -23.77
C PHE A 133 -5.29 -13.71 -24.99
N PHE A 134 -3.96 -13.74 -24.82
CA PHE A 134 -3.05 -13.41 -25.92
C PHE A 134 -2.25 -14.59 -26.48
N VAL A 135 -2.27 -15.74 -25.80
CA VAL A 135 -1.59 -16.96 -26.25
C VAL A 135 -2.58 -18.10 -26.43
N LEU A 136 -3.22 -18.56 -25.34
CA LEU A 136 -4.02 -19.79 -25.35
C LEU A 136 -5.27 -19.71 -26.24
N ARG A 137 -6.04 -18.63 -26.16
CA ARG A 137 -7.26 -18.47 -26.98
C ARG A 137 -6.98 -18.22 -28.47
N LYS A 138 -5.73 -18.02 -28.85
CA LYS A 138 -5.30 -17.95 -30.25
C LYS A 138 -4.80 -19.29 -30.78
N ASP A 139 -4.75 -20.31 -29.94
CA ASP A 139 -4.32 -21.66 -30.28
C ASP A 139 -5.53 -22.50 -30.72
N ASP A 140 -5.47 -23.03 -31.95
CA ASP A 140 -6.55 -23.81 -32.56
C ASP A 140 -6.80 -25.15 -31.82
N GLU A 141 -5.76 -25.78 -31.27
CA GLU A 141 -5.85 -27.03 -30.51
C GLU A 141 -6.54 -26.78 -29.16
N PHE A 142 -6.15 -25.69 -28.47
CA PHE A 142 -6.80 -25.27 -27.23
C PHE A 142 -8.29 -24.95 -27.45
N ASN A 143 -8.62 -24.20 -28.50
CA ASN A 143 -10.01 -23.87 -28.84
C ASN A 143 -10.81 -25.12 -29.22
N SER A 144 -10.21 -26.10 -29.90
CA SER A 144 -10.88 -27.36 -30.23
C SER A 144 -11.20 -28.18 -28.98
N LEU A 145 -10.29 -28.22 -28.00
CA LEU A 145 -10.51 -28.87 -26.70
C LEU A 145 -11.61 -28.18 -25.90
N LEU A 146 -11.58 -26.84 -25.83
CA LEU A 146 -12.53 -26.06 -25.05
C LEU A 146 -13.97 -26.17 -25.57
N ASN A 147 -14.15 -26.29 -26.90
CA ASN A 147 -15.44 -26.50 -27.54
C ASN A 147 -15.94 -27.97 -27.52
N SER A 148 -15.11 -28.91 -27.03
CA SER A 148 -15.45 -30.35 -26.96
C SER A 148 -16.02 -30.78 -25.61
N ILE A 149 -16.07 -29.86 -24.64
CA ILE A 149 -16.57 -30.03 -23.26
C ILE A 149 -17.96 -29.38 -23.17
#